data_AF-I3CVF4-F1
#
_entry.id   AF-I3CVF4-F1
#
_cell.length_a   1.000
_cell.length_b   1.000
_cell.length_c   1.000
_cell.angle_alpha   90.00
_cell.angle_beta   90.00
_cell.angle_gamma   90.00
#
_symmetry.space_group_name_H-M   'P 1'
#
loop_
_entity.id
_entity.type
_entity.pdbx_description
1 polymer ?
#
loop_
_entity_poly.entity_id
_entity_poly.type
_entity_poly.pdbx_seq_one_letter_code
_entity_poly.pdbx_strand_id
1 'polypeptide(L)'
;MVAASAAEQSAISHAAGNAAIAQSLFLLKTDREAVRAAHWNSLPEQTRKYICHMAGIGAERGALPLRELDAFQRGKVNRTADRLIRELETLMRCMQGGSIPAPAAA
;
A
#
# COMPACT_ATOMS: atom_id res chain seq x y z
N MET A 1 -4.34 19.37 -52.57
CA MET A 1 -4.47 19.63 -51.12
C MET A 1 -5.84 19.09 -50.71
N VAL A 2 -5.88 17.82 -50.29
CA VAL A 2 -7.16 17.13 -49.99
C VAL A 2 -7.55 17.48 -48.56
N ALA A 3 -8.61 18.27 -48.41
CA ALA A 3 -9.19 18.51 -47.09
C ALA A 3 -9.82 17.20 -46.61
N ALA A 4 -9.33 16.67 -45.48
CA ALA A 4 -9.94 15.51 -44.83
C ALA A 4 -11.43 15.78 -44.57
N SER A 5 -12.26 14.75 -44.68
CA SER A 5 -13.70 14.90 -44.47
C SER A 5 -14.00 15.26 -43.01
N ALA A 6 -15.12 15.94 -42.74
CA ALA A 6 -15.53 16.28 -41.37
C ALA A 6 -15.62 15.05 -40.43
N ALA A 7 -15.88 13.87 -41.00
CA ALA A 7 -15.88 12.59 -40.28
C ALA A 7 -14.46 12.16 -39.86
N GLU A 8 -13.45 12.32 -40.73
CA GLU A 8 -12.05 12.05 -40.39
C GLU A 8 -11.52 13.04 -39.34
N GLN A 9 -11.88 14.32 -39.44
CA GLN A 9 -11.50 15.34 -38.45
C GLN A 9 -12.13 15.06 -37.07
N SER A 10 -13.37 14.58 -37.04
CA SER A 10 -14.02 14.14 -35.81
C SER A 10 -13.32 12.91 -35.20
N ALA A 11 -13.00 11.90 -36.01
CA ALA A 11 -12.29 10.70 -35.54
C ALA A 11 -10.88 11.01 -34.99
N ILE A 12 -10.15 11.91 -35.64
CA ILE A 12 -8.82 12.38 -35.18
C ILE A 12 -8.95 13.15 -33.86
N SER A 13 -9.97 14.00 -33.71
CA SER A 13 -10.25 14.73 -32.46
C SER A 13 -10.58 13.77 -31.31
N HIS A 14 -11.43 12.77 -31.54
CA HIS A 14 -11.76 11.76 -30.54
C HIS A 14 -10.53 10.91 -30.15
N ALA A 15 -9.69 10.52 -31.11
CA ALA A 15 -8.46 9.80 -30.84
C ALA A 15 -7.48 10.63 -29.99
N ALA A 16 -7.31 11.92 -30.31
CA ALA A 16 -6.48 12.84 -29.54
C ALA A 16 -7.02 13.06 -28.12
N GLY A 17 -8.34 13.24 -27.97
CA GLY A 17 -9.00 13.36 -26.67
C GLY A 17 -8.83 12.11 -25.80
N ASN A 18 -9.00 10.92 -26.39
CA ASN A 18 -8.80 9.65 -25.68
C ASN A 18 -7.33 9.46 -25.25
N ALA A 19 -6.37 9.86 -26.08
CA ALA A 19 -4.95 9.83 -25.74
C ALA A 19 -4.62 10.76 -24.55
N ALA A 20 -5.18 11.97 -24.53
CA ALA A 20 -5.00 12.92 -23.42
C ALA A 20 -5.60 12.40 -22.10
N ILE A 21 -6.77 11.76 -22.16
CA ILE A 21 -7.40 11.11 -21.00
C ILE A 21 -6.52 9.96 -20.49
N ALA A 22 -6.03 9.10 -21.39
CA ALA A 22 -5.15 7.99 -21.02
C ALA A 22 -3.85 8.47 -20.34
N GLN A 23 -3.24 9.53 -20.89
CA GLN A 23 -2.04 10.14 -20.32
C GLN A 23 -2.31 10.74 -18.92
N SER A 24 -3.44 11.43 -18.76
CA SER A 24 -3.84 12.01 -17.46
C SER A 24 -4.08 10.92 -16.41
N LEU A 25 -4.77 9.84 -16.79
CA LEU A 25 -4.99 8.68 -15.91
C LEU A 25 -3.69 7.96 -15.57
N PHE A 26 -2.73 7.92 -16.48
CA PHE A 26 -1.40 7.36 -16.22
C PHE A 26 -0.65 8.21 -15.18
N LEU A 27 -0.60 9.54 -15.36
CA LEU A 27 0.03 10.48 -14.42
C LEU A 27 -0.54 10.34 -13.00
N LEU A 28 -1.87 10.29 -12.88
CA LEU A 28 -2.58 10.05 -11.62
C LEU A 28 -2.21 8.72 -10.94
N LYS A 29 -1.97 7.66 -11.72
CA LYS A 29 -1.53 6.36 -11.17
C LYS A 29 -0.09 6.44 -10.66
N THR A 30 0.81 7.09 -11.41
CA THR A 30 2.20 7.30 -10.96
C THR A 30 2.26 8.11 -9.67
N ASP A 31 1.44 9.15 -9.52
CA ASP A 31 1.39 9.95 -8.29
C ASP A 31 0.96 9.11 -7.08
N ARG A 32 -0.06 8.25 -7.25
CA ARG A 32 -0.51 7.36 -6.17
C ARG A 32 0.57 6.37 -5.73
N GLU A 33 1.31 5.80 -6.67
CA GLU A 33 2.42 4.89 -6.34
C GLU A 33 3.61 5.64 -5.71
N ALA A 34 3.89 6.87 -6.15
CA ALA A 34 4.90 7.72 -5.52
C ALA A 34 4.55 8.03 -4.06
N VAL A 35 3.29 8.37 -3.77
CA VAL A 35 2.80 8.60 -2.39
C VAL A 35 2.94 7.33 -1.54
N ARG A 36 2.54 6.16 -2.06
CA ARG A 36 2.70 4.88 -1.35
C ARG A 36 4.16 4.58 -1.05
N ALA A 37 5.05 4.78 -2.02
CA ALA A 37 6.48 4.56 -1.85
C ALA A 37 7.09 5.53 -0.82
N ALA A 38 6.67 6.80 -0.83
CA ALA A 38 7.08 7.78 0.17
C ALA A 38 6.67 7.37 1.59
N HIS A 39 5.41 6.94 1.78
CA HIS A 39 4.94 6.43 3.07
C HIS A 39 5.68 5.17 3.51
N TRP A 40 5.92 4.23 2.60
CA TRP A 40 6.72 3.04 2.90
C TRP A 40 8.12 3.42 3.40
N ASN A 41 8.81 4.33 2.72
CA ASN A 41 10.15 4.76 3.10
C ASN A 41 10.18 5.60 4.38
N SER A 42 9.07 6.27 4.75
CA SER A 42 8.97 7.02 6.00
C SER A 42 8.87 6.13 7.24
N LEU A 43 8.47 4.86 7.08
CA LEU A 43 8.38 3.91 8.18
C LEU A 43 9.79 3.42 8.58
N PRO A 44 10.06 3.24 9.88
CA PRO A 44 11.31 2.67 10.36
C PRO A 44 11.60 1.33 9.67
N GLU A 45 12.85 1.12 9.25
CA GLU A 45 13.26 -0.10 8.56
C GLU A 45 12.93 -1.36 9.38
N GLN A 46 13.16 -1.30 10.70
CA GLN A 46 12.87 -2.42 11.59
C GLN A 46 11.38 -2.81 11.56
N THR A 47 10.47 -1.83 11.53
CA THR A 47 9.02 -2.07 11.41
C THR A 47 8.69 -2.75 10.08
N ARG A 48 9.31 -2.30 8.98
CA ARG A 48 9.15 -2.92 7.66
C ARG A 48 9.68 -4.34 7.62
N LYS A 49 10.87 -4.58 8.18
CA LYS A 49 11.49 -5.92 8.29
C LYS A 49 10.61 -6.88 9.09
N TYR A 50 10.10 -6.41 10.22
CA TYR A 50 9.21 -7.19 11.08
C TYR A 50 7.94 -7.62 10.34
N ILE A 51 7.23 -6.69 9.70
CA ILE A 51 5.98 -7.04 9.01
C ILE A 51 6.22 -7.94 7.79
N CYS A 52 7.32 -7.75 7.05
CA CYS A 52 7.70 -8.63 5.94
C CYS A 52 8.06 -10.05 6.42
N HIS A 53 8.71 -10.17 7.58
CA HIS A 53 8.96 -11.46 8.21
C HIS A 53 7.65 -12.16 8.58
N MET A 54 6.72 -11.46 9.26
CA MET A 54 5.41 -12.01 9.61
C MET A 54 4.57 -12.40 8.38
N ALA A 55 4.70 -11.67 7.27
CA ALA A 55 4.03 -11.99 6.01
C ALA A 55 4.64 -13.22 5.28
N GLY A 56 5.72 -13.79 5.82
CA GLY A 56 6.41 -14.95 5.27
C GLY A 56 7.07 -14.67 3.92
N ILE A 57 7.52 -13.43 3.69
CA ILE A 57 8.24 -13.02 2.47
C ILE A 57 9.72 -12.72 2.72
N GLY A 58 10.17 -12.88 3.97
CA GLY A 58 11.55 -12.64 4.41
C GLY A 58 11.76 -11.22 4.94
N ALA A 59 12.52 -11.10 6.03
CA ALA A 59 12.77 -9.81 6.69
C ALA A 59 13.50 -8.82 5.77
N GLU A 60 14.47 -9.30 4.98
CA GLU A 60 15.28 -8.45 4.08
C GLU A 60 14.44 -7.66 3.06
N ARG A 61 13.27 -8.18 2.68
CA ARG A 61 12.33 -7.45 1.81
C ARG A 61 11.85 -6.14 2.42
N GLY A 62 11.86 -6.02 3.74
CA GLY A 62 11.51 -4.80 4.46
C GLY A 62 12.52 -3.67 4.31
N ALA A 63 13.79 -3.96 4.00
CA ALA A 63 14.79 -2.94 3.71
C ALA A 63 14.62 -2.32 2.32
N LEU A 64 14.09 -3.10 1.38
CA LEU A 64 13.98 -2.72 -0.02
C LEU A 64 12.92 -1.61 -0.25
N PRO A 65 13.07 -0.83 -1.34
CA PRO A 65 12.05 0.13 -1.72
C PRO A 65 10.76 -0.59 -2.17
N LEU A 66 9.62 0.08 -1.99
CA LEU A 66 8.29 -0.51 -2.23
C LEU A 66 8.14 -1.13 -3.64
N ARG A 67 8.80 -0.55 -4.65
CA ARG A 67 8.78 -1.04 -6.04
C ARG A 67 9.34 -2.45 -6.24
N GLU A 68 10.22 -2.92 -5.35
CA GLU A 68 10.83 -4.26 -5.40
C GLU A 68 9.90 -5.35 -4.84
N LEU A 69 8.79 -4.93 -4.23
CA LEU A 69 7.72 -5.81 -3.78
C LEU A 69 6.68 -5.93 -4.89
N ASP A 70 6.42 -7.16 -5.33
CA ASP A 70 5.36 -7.44 -6.29
C ASP A 70 3.96 -7.23 -5.68
N ALA A 71 2.93 -7.25 -6.52
CA ALA A 71 1.55 -7.01 -6.09
C ALA A 71 1.07 -8.04 -5.04
N PHE A 72 1.50 -9.29 -5.15
CA PHE A 72 1.11 -10.36 -4.23
C PHE A 72 1.77 -10.19 -2.86
N GLN A 73 3.07 -9.91 -2.83
CA GLN A 73 3.85 -9.61 -1.63
C GLN A 73 3.28 -8.41 -0.88
N ARG A 74 2.95 -7.33 -1.60
CA ARG A 74 2.27 -6.16 -1.03
C ARG A 74 0.91 -6.54 -0.43
N GLY A 75 0.16 -7.40 -1.10
CA GLY A 75 -1.10 -7.95 -0.59
C GLY A 75 -0.93 -8.76 0.71
N LYS A 76 0.10 -9.62 0.79
CA LYS A 76 0.42 -10.36 2.02
C LYS A 76 0.77 -9.42 3.16
N VAL A 77 1.67 -8.45 2.93
CA VAL A 77 2.06 -7.45 3.93
C VAL A 77 0.85 -6.68 4.44
N ASN A 78 -0.04 -6.23 3.55
CA ASN A 78 -1.26 -5.51 3.93
C ASN A 78 -2.18 -6.35 4.82
N ARG A 79 -2.48 -7.60 4.41
CA ARG A 79 -3.34 -8.50 5.19
C ARG A 79 -2.72 -8.88 6.53
N THR A 80 -1.41 -9.07 6.58
CA THR A 80 -0.68 -9.35 7.84
C THR A 80 -0.70 -8.13 8.76
N ALA A 81 -0.54 -6.91 8.22
CA ALA A 81 -0.63 -5.68 9.01
C ALA A 81 -2.04 -5.47 9.59
N ASP A 82 -3.10 -5.66 8.79
CA ASP A 82 -4.49 -5.55 9.27
C ASP A 82 -4.78 -6.56 10.39
N ARG A 83 -4.29 -7.79 10.27
CA ARG A 83 -4.40 -8.80 11.33
C ARG A 83 -3.66 -8.37 12.59
N LEU A 84 -2.40 -7.94 12.45
CA LEU A 84 -1.57 -7.53 13.57
C LEU A 84 -2.21 -6.37 14.36
N ILE A 85 -2.80 -5.38 13.67
CA ILE A 85 -3.49 -4.27 14.34
C ILE A 85 -4.59 -4.79 15.28
N ARG A 86 -5.39 -5.77 14.85
CA ARG A 86 -6.46 -6.38 15.67
C ARG A 86 -5.90 -7.18 16.86
N GLU A 87 -4.79 -7.87 16.66
CA GLU A 87 -4.12 -8.64 17.72
C GLU A 87 -3.49 -7.71 18.77
N LEU A 88 -2.91 -6.58 18.33
CA LEU A 88 -2.29 -5.58 19.21
C LEU A 88 -3.30 -4.98 20.19
N GLU A 89 -4.55 -4.77 19.79
CA GLU A 89 -5.60 -4.31 20.72
C GLU A 89 -5.80 -5.28 21.89
N THR A 90 -5.78 -6.58 21.62
CA THR A 90 -5.91 -7.62 22.66
C THR A 90 -4.66 -7.66 23.54
N LEU A 91 -3.48 -7.60 22.91
CA LEU A 91 -2.20 -7.55 23.62
C LEU A 91 -2.14 -6.36 24.58
N MET A 92 -2.56 -5.18 24.15
CA MET A 92 -2.59 -3.97 24.99
C MET A 92 -3.47 -4.16 26.24
N ARG A 93 -4.61 -4.85 26.13
CA ARG A 93 -5.47 -5.17 27.30
C ARG A 93 -4.77 -6.11 28.27
N CYS A 94 -4.08 -7.13 27.78
CA CYS A 94 -3.30 -8.04 28.62
C CYS A 94 -2.17 -7.32 29.36
N MET A 95 -1.52 -6.38 28.69
CA MET A 95 -0.41 -5.59 29.25
C MET A 95 -0.86 -4.45 30.16
N GLN A 96 -2.17 -4.12 30.19
CA GLN A 96 -2.69 -2.97 30.93
C GLN A 96 -2.53 -3.07 32.46
N GLY A 97 -2.12 -4.22 33.00
CA GLY A 97 -1.75 -4.39 34.41
C GLY A 97 -2.91 -4.15 35.37
N GLY A 98 -3.49 -5.22 35.92
CA GLY A 98 -4.46 -5.12 37.02
C GLY A 98 -3.83 -5.56 38.34
N SER A 99 -4.12 -4.87 39.44
CA SER A 99 -3.82 -5.38 40.78
C SER A 99 -4.62 -6.66 40.98
N ILE A 100 -3.93 -7.81 41.03
CA ILE A 100 -4.55 -9.07 41.46
C ILE A 100 -5.00 -8.82 42.91
N PRO A 101 -6.31 -8.87 43.23
CA PRO A 101 -6.75 -8.72 44.62
C PRO A 101 -6.12 -9.86 45.42
N ALA A 102 -5.40 -9.52 46.48
CA ALA A 102 -4.83 -10.51 47.38
C ALA A 102 -5.96 -11.41 47.89
N PRO A 103 -5.78 -12.75 47.91
CA PRO A 103 -6.80 -13.64 48.45
C PRO A 103 -7.10 -13.21 49.89
N ALA A 104 -8.37 -12.99 50.19
CA ALA A 104 -8.81 -12.73 51.56
C ALA A 104 -8.31 -13.90 52.42
N ALA A 105 -7.51 -13.60 53.43
CA ALA A 105 -7.01 -14.59 54.37
C ALA A 105 -8.22 -15.34 54.96
N ALA A 106 -8.26 -16.65 54.72
CA ALA A 106 -9.23 -17.57 55.32
C ALA A 106 -8.74 -18.03 56.69
#